data_AF-A0A494YSQ0-F1
#
_entry.id   AF-A0A494YSQ0-F1
#
_cell.length_a   1.000
_cell.length_b   1.000
_cell.length_c   1.000
_cell.angle_alpha   90.00
_cell.angle_beta   90.00
_cell.angle_gamma   90.00
#
_symmetry.space_group_name_H-M   'P 1'
#
loop_
_entity.id
_entity.type
_entity.pdbx_description
1 polymer ?
#
loop_
_entity_poly.entity_id
_entity_poly.type
_entity_poly.pdbx_seq_one_letter_code
_entity_poly.pdbx_strand_id
1 'polypeptide(L)'
;MEGLSFMKKKYVVILLTCIALIAVVGIFATQIVQSNPLSYELELAKSAFEKEEYEDAIKHYEKVLKEDALHTEARVGLANAYIELSQYEDAIDTLNEGIDLKADEPQFYYFLSTAYSSLNDLHHLITTLQDGIAATDNTALKELLEELASSIEIKVDRHYVQKDYNSELSLIWEKNNGAVIPVTADWTAANESAGEFSNVDEKLVTFTGGKIGDVMITATIGSIKKEVELTVEEQVIEEITVLPEELEPLAIGEEVTLSVTGVDAGGEVMDFSPEWSLADDAIIELGETEGQDVPLTAINEGVTTIKVNYQGLEDEIRVVVSGENIEIIESDVDDEENISTWTDQPSSQTGNDVHWNSSDANDGASNNAGSVGEETWNEEGKDDPERDKEEQVEPDDKGKKPTSDPEKDNEEQPKPKPEEDNETVENPKPDVDEETDENPQPDEGEEPKEETNPTPDTDKDPEPNPEPDKEE
;
A
#
# COMPACT_ATOMS: atom_id res chain seq x y z
N MET A 1 -33.90 47.78 -90.74
CA MET A 1 -33.09 48.31 -89.60
C MET A 1 -32.89 47.19 -88.57
N GLU A 2 -32.18 46.11 -88.89
CA GLU A 2 -32.30 44.87 -88.10
C GLU A 2 -31.14 44.61 -87.12
N GLY A 3 -29.92 45.07 -87.44
CA GLY A 3 -28.73 44.80 -86.62
C GLY A 3 -28.80 45.31 -85.17
N LEU A 4 -29.46 46.44 -84.91
CA LEU A 4 -29.58 46.99 -83.54
C LEU A 4 -30.45 46.14 -82.60
N SER A 5 -31.40 45.38 -83.13
CA SER A 5 -32.24 44.47 -82.32
C SER A 5 -31.42 43.29 -81.79
N PHE A 6 -30.54 42.73 -82.63
CA PHE A 6 -29.76 41.54 -82.32
C PHE A 6 -28.67 41.81 -81.26
N MET A 7 -28.02 42.98 -81.31
CA MET A 7 -27.03 43.36 -80.29
C MET A 7 -27.65 43.47 -78.90
N LYS A 8 -28.80 44.14 -78.75
CA LYS A 8 -29.48 44.26 -77.45
C LYS A 8 -29.84 42.90 -76.84
N LYS A 9 -30.29 41.93 -77.66
CA LYS A 9 -30.56 40.56 -77.18
C LYS A 9 -29.32 39.86 -76.64
N LYS A 10 -28.14 40.01 -77.26
CA LYS A 10 -26.89 39.43 -76.75
C LYS A 10 -26.52 39.98 -75.36
N TYR A 11 -26.59 41.29 -75.17
CA TYR A 11 -26.30 41.90 -73.86
C TYR A 11 -27.31 41.49 -72.78
N VAL A 12 -28.59 41.33 -73.12
CA VAL A 12 -29.60 40.80 -72.17
C VAL A 12 -29.31 39.35 -71.78
N VAL A 13 -28.92 38.48 -72.73
CA VAL A 13 -28.52 37.10 -72.41
C VAL A 13 -27.28 37.07 -71.52
N ILE A 14 -26.25 37.87 -71.83
CA ILE A 14 -25.03 37.98 -71.00
C ILE A 14 -25.38 38.45 -69.59
N LEU A 15 -26.20 39.51 -69.45
CA LEU A 15 -26.65 40.01 -68.15
C LEU A 15 -27.38 38.93 -67.34
N LEU A 16 -28.30 38.19 -67.97
CA LEU A 16 -29.02 37.09 -67.32
C LEU A 16 -28.09 35.96 -66.90
N THR A 17 -27.09 35.60 -67.72
CA THR A 17 -26.08 34.60 -67.32
C THR A 17 -25.20 35.09 -66.17
N CYS A 18 -24.82 36.38 -66.13
CA CYS A 18 -24.08 36.94 -64.99
C CYS A 18 -24.92 36.96 -63.71
N ILE A 19 -26.20 37.33 -63.78
CA ILE A 19 -27.12 37.29 -62.64
C ILE A 19 -27.31 35.85 -62.14
N ALA A 20 -27.46 34.87 -63.05
CA ALA A 20 -27.55 33.45 -62.68
C ALA A 20 -26.26 32.94 -62.03
N LEU A 21 -25.09 33.34 -62.54
CA LEU A 21 -23.79 32.95 -61.98
C LEU A 21 -23.57 33.58 -60.59
N ILE A 22 -23.95 34.85 -60.39
CA ILE A 22 -23.94 35.52 -59.09
C ILE A 22 -24.93 34.86 -58.12
N ALA A 23 -26.13 34.46 -58.57
CA ALA A 23 -27.09 33.73 -57.75
C ALA A 23 -26.58 32.34 -57.33
N VAL A 24 -25.94 31.61 -58.24
CA VAL A 24 -25.29 30.32 -57.96
C VAL A 24 -24.13 30.50 -56.97
N VAL A 25 -23.26 31.50 -57.16
CA VAL A 25 -22.20 31.83 -56.20
C VAL A 25 -22.77 32.26 -54.85
N GLY A 26 -23.90 32.97 -54.82
CA GLY A 26 -24.62 33.31 -53.59
C GLY A 26 -25.15 32.08 -52.85
N ILE A 27 -25.75 31.13 -53.57
CA ILE A 27 -26.23 29.85 -53.01
C ILE A 27 -25.06 29.04 -52.45
N PHE A 28 -23.99 28.87 -53.22
CA PHE A 28 -22.77 28.19 -52.73
C PHE A 28 -22.16 28.93 -51.54
N ALA A 29 -22.12 30.26 -51.52
CA ALA A 29 -21.65 31.03 -50.38
C ALA A 29 -22.52 30.81 -49.13
N THR A 30 -23.86 30.75 -49.26
CA THR A 30 -24.73 30.42 -48.13
C THR A 30 -24.56 28.98 -47.64
N GLN A 31 -24.23 28.04 -48.53
CA GLN A 31 -23.94 26.65 -48.15
C GLN A 31 -22.54 26.49 -47.52
N ILE A 32 -21.56 27.30 -47.93
CA ILE A 32 -20.20 27.32 -47.35
C ILE A 32 -20.18 28.04 -45.99
N VAL A 33 -21.02 29.06 -45.80
CA VAL A 33 -21.24 29.72 -44.49
C VAL A 33 -22.05 28.83 -43.53
N GLN A 34 -22.74 27.81 -44.04
CA GLN A 34 -23.26 26.69 -43.24
C GLN A 34 -22.19 25.59 -43.10
N SER A 35 -21.03 25.96 -42.55
CA SER A 35 -20.19 24.98 -41.83
C SER A 35 -21.06 24.29 -40.79
N ASN A 36 -21.09 22.95 -40.77
CA ASN A 36 -22.04 22.19 -39.96
C ASN A 36 -21.88 22.57 -38.47
N PRO A 37 -22.89 23.19 -37.82
CA PRO A 37 -22.69 23.84 -36.53
C PRO A 37 -22.24 22.86 -35.44
N LEU A 38 -22.71 21.61 -35.53
CA LEU A 38 -22.29 20.48 -34.68
C LEU A 38 -20.76 20.32 -34.65
N SER A 39 -20.12 20.25 -35.83
CA SER A 39 -18.66 20.11 -35.93
C SER A 39 -17.89 21.36 -35.51
N TYR A 40 -18.51 22.55 -35.54
CA TYR A 40 -17.86 23.77 -35.05
C TYR A 40 -17.88 23.83 -33.52
N GLU A 41 -19.02 23.49 -32.90
CA GLU A 41 -19.13 23.42 -31.43
C GLU A 41 -18.25 22.29 -30.86
N LEU A 42 -18.11 21.15 -31.56
CA LEU A 42 -17.19 20.07 -31.18
C LEU A 42 -15.71 20.50 -31.18
N GLU A 43 -15.25 21.17 -32.23
CA GLU A 43 -13.86 21.65 -32.30
C GLU A 43 -13.58 22.78 -31.30
N LEU A 44 -14.59 23.58 -30.93
CA LEU A 44 -14.48 24.51 -29.80
C LEU A 44 -14.38 23.77 -28.45
N ALA A 45 -15.18 22.72 -28.24
CA ALA A 45 -15.13 21.92 -27.01
C ALA A 45 -13.75 21.29 -26.80
N LYS A 46 -13.21 20.67 -27.85
CA LYS A 46 -11.87 20.07 -27.86
C LYS A 46 -10.78 21.12 -27.65
N SER A 47 -10.85 22.26 -28.34
CA SER A 47 -9.87 23.33 -28.15
C SER A 47 -9.94 23.97 -26.76
N ALA A 48 -11.11 24.03 -26.12
CA ALA A 48 -11.25 24.45 -24.72
C ALA A 48 -10.62 23.41 -23.76
N PHE A 49 -10.92 22.13 -23.96
CA PHE A 49 -10.33 21.03 -23.19
C PHE A 49 -8.79 21.01 -23.30
N GLU A 50 -8.23 21.16 -24.50
CA GLU A 50 -6.78 21.29 -24.78
C GLU A 50 -6.12 22.52 -24.12
N LYS A 51 -6.91 23.45 -23.55
CA LYS A 51 -6.43 24.64 -22.82
C LYS A 51 -6.75 24.59 -21.32
N GLU A 52 -7.22 23.45 -20.81
CA GLU A 52 -7.69 23.31 -19.41
C GLU A 52 -8.89 24.22 -19.10
N GLU A 53 -9.60 24.72 -20.13
CA GLU A 53 -10.80 25.56 -20.04
C GLU A 53 -12.06 24.68 -19.86
N TYR A 54 -12.02 23.75 -18.90
CA TYR A 54 -12.95 22.62 -18.80
C TYR A 54 -14.42 23.02 -18.71
N GLU A 55 -14.79 24.04 -17.93
CA GLU A 55 -16.18 24.49 -17.87
C GLU A 55 -16.67 25.08 -19.21
N ASP A 56 -15.81 25.65 -20.04
CA ASP A 56 -16.19 26.07 -21.39
C ASP A 56 -16.23 24.87 -22.35
N ALA A 57 -15.35 23.88 -22.19
CA ALA A 57 -15.43 22.60 -22.90
C ALA A 57 -16.79 21.90 -22.67
N ILE A 58 -17.23 21.80 -21.41
CA ILE A 58 -18.55 21.29 -21.00
C ILE A 58 -19.67 22.01 -21.78
N LYS A 59 -19.72 23.35 -21.71
CA LYS A 59 -20.74 24.16 -22.41
C LYS A 59 -20.75 23.97 -23.94
N HIS A 60 -19.63 23.55 -24.52
CA HIS A 60 -19.54 23.26 -25.95
C HIS A 60 -19.95 21.81 -26.27
N TYR A 61 -19.53 20.81 -25.48
CA TYR A 61 -19.99 19.42 -25.62
C TYR A 61 -21.50 19.24 -25.36
N GLU A 62 -22.06 19.91 -24.34
CA GLU A 62 -23.51 19.93 -24.07
C GLU A 62 -24.34 20.32 -25.30
N LYS A 63 -23.88 21.33 -26.06
CA LYS A 63 -24.57 21.76 -27.30
C LYS A 63 -24.49 20.70 -28.40
N VAL A 64 -23.36 19.99 -28.50
CA VAL A 64 -23.20 18.91 -29.47
C VAL A 64 -24.20 17.79 -29.14
N LEU A 65 -24.27 17.36 -27.87
CA LEU A 65 -25.20 16.33 -27.42
C LEU A 65 -26.67 16.74 -27.48
N LYS A 66 -26.96 18.03 -27.36
CA LYS A 66 -28.32 18.58 -27.52
C LYS A 66 -28.85 18.49 -28.96
N GLU A 67 -27.97 18.57 -29.96
CA GLU A 67 -28.33 18.46 -31.37
C GLU A 67 -28.13 17.01 -31.90
N ASP A 68 -27.18 16.25 -31.33
CA ASP A 68 -26.95 14.81 -31.56
C ASP A 68 -26.56 14.07 -30.27
N ALA A 69 -27.56 13.54 -29.56
CA ALA A 69 -27.36 12.82 -28.29
C ALA A 69 -26.58 11.49 -28.43
N LEU A 70 -26.36 11.01 -29.65
CA LEU A 70 -25.61 9.79 -29.97
C LEU A 70 -24.13 10.07 -30.31
N HIS A 71 -23.66 11.31 -30.18
CA HIS A 71 -22.32 11.72 -30.58
C HIS A 71 -21.24 11.29 -29.57
N THR A 72 -20.74 10.05 -29.70
CA THR A 72 -19.77 9.41 -28.77
C THR A 72 -18.66 10.35 -28.32
N GLU A 73 -17.88 10.93 -29.26
CA GLU A 73 -16.73 11.79 -28.95
C GLU A 73 -17.09 13.00 -28.07
N ALA A 74 -18.33 13.50 -28.16
CA ALA A 74 -18.80 14.62 -27.35
C ALA A 74 -19.26 14.18 -25.95
N ARG A 75 -19.82 12.98 -25.83
CA ARG A 75 -20.22 12.40 -24.53
C ARG A 75 -19.00 11.95 -23.72
N VAL A 76 -18.03 11.33 -24.41
CA VAL A 76 -16.69 11.05 -23.87
C VAL A 76 -15.98 12.33 -23.45
N GLY A 77 -15.94 13.34 -24.33
CA GLY A 77 -15.30 14.62 -24.02
C GLY A 77 -15.95 15.38 -22.86
N LEU A 78 -17.29 15.33 -22.76
CA LEU A 78 -18.05 15.90 -21.64
C LEU A 78 -17.70 15.20 -20.32
N ALA A 79 -17.77 13.86 -20.28
CA ALA A 79 -17.44 13.08 -19.10
C ALA A 79 -15.98 13.27 -18.67
N ASN A 80 -15.04 13.34 -19.62
CA ASN A 80 -13.64 13.59 -19.30
C ASN A 80 -13.44 15.01 -18.71
N ALA A 81 -14.14 16.03 -19.23
CA ALA A 81 -14.11 17.38 -18.66
C ALA A 81 -14.68 17.42 -17.22
N TYR A 82 -15.67 16.58 -16.90
CA TYR A 82 -16.14 16.40 -15.52
C TYR A 82 -15.11 15.68 -14.64
N ILE A 83 -14.43 14.63 -15.13
CA ILE A 83 -13.36 13.92 -14.38
C ILE A 83 -12.21 14.86 -14.01
N GLU A 84 -11.77 15.72 -14.93
CA GLU A 84 -10.69 16.69 -14.71
C GLU A 84 -11.07 17.78 -13.69
N LEU A 85 -12.37 18.12 -13.61
CA LEU A 85 -12.93 19.01 -12.57
C LEU A 85 -13.28 18.28 -11.26
N SER A 86 -12.94 16.99 -11.15
CA SER A 86 -13.30 16.10 -10.03
C SER A 86 -14.81 15.96 -9.78
N GLN A 87 -15.64 16.19 -10.81
CA GLN A 87 -17.09 16.00 -10.81
C GLN A 87 -17.45 14.56 -11.23
N TYR A 88 -17.00 13.58 -10.45
CA TYR A 88 -17.06 12.17 -10.86
C TYR A 88 -18.48 11.65 -11.05
N GLU A 89 -19.45 12.12 -10.25
CA GLU A 89 -20.86 11.78 -10.38
C GLU A 89 -21.48 12.32 -11.69
N ASP A 90 -21.19 13.57 -12.07
CA ASP A 90 -21.63 14.14 -13.35
C ASP A 90 -21.03 13.39 -14.54
N ALA A 91 -19.78 12.90 -14.41
CA ALA A 91 -19.16 12.02 -15.40
C ALA A 91 -19.83 10.65 -15.49
N ILE A 92 -20.14 10.02 -14.35
CA ILE A 92 -20.81 8.72 -14.25
C ILE A 92 -22.20 8.79 -14.92
N ASP A 93 -23.02 9.78 -14.57
CA ASP A 93 -24.35 9.98 -15.19
C ASP A 93 -24.24 10.24 -16.69
N THR A 94 -23.28 11.08 -17.12
CA THR A 94 -23.02 11.36 -18.55
C THR A 94 -22.67 10.09 -19.34
N LEU A 95 -21.95 9.14 -18.74
CA LEU A 95 -21.50 7.90 -19.38
C LEU A 95 -22.56 6.80 -19.33
N ASN A 96 -23.33 6.71 -18.23
CA ASN A 96 -24.47 5.81 -18.11
C ASN A 96 -25.56 6.14 -19.15
N GLU A 97 -25.89 7.42 -19.36
CA GLU A 97 -26.72 7.85 -20.49
C GLU A 97 -26.15 7.39 -21.85
N GLY A 98 -24.81 7.31 -21.98
CA GLY A 98 -24.14 6.82 -23.18
C GLY A 98 -24.37 5.33 -23.40
N ILE A 99 -24.21 4.53 -22.35
CA ILE A 99 -24.42 3.07 -22.36
C ILE A 99 -25.90 2.74 -22.65
N ASP A 100 -26.84 3.47 -22.06
CA ASP A 100 -28.29 3.36 -22.35
C ASP A 100 -28.63 3.60 -23.83
N LEU A 101 -27.85 4.46 -24.51
CA LEU A 101 -28.03 4.81 -25.93
C LEU A 101 -27.22 3.92 -26.89
N LYS A 102 -26.05 3.42 -26.46
CA LYS A 102 -25.10 2.58 -27.20
C LYS A 102 -24.24 1.74 -26.24
N ALA A 103 -24.76 0.59 -25.82
CA ALA A 103 -24.00 -0.36 -25.01
C ALA A 103 -22.84 -1.03 -25.78
N ASP A 104 -22.76 -0.89 -27.11
CA ASP A 104 -21.70 -1.47 -27.95
C ASP A 104 -20.45 -0.57 -28.09
N GLU A 105 -20.36 0.54 -27.32
CA GLU A 105 -19.29 1.54 -27.38
C GLU A 105 -18.26 1.37 -26.24
N PRO A 106 -17.04 0.84 -26.50
CA PRO A 106 -16.07 0.54 -25.45
C PRO A 106 -15.57 1.77 -24.69
N GLN A 107 -15.63 2.96 -25.33
CA GLN A 107 -15.13 4.19 -24.73
C GLN A 107 -15.92 4.57 -23.46
N PHE A 108 -17.22 4.31 -23.40
CA PHE A 108 -18.01 4.69 -22.23
C PHE A 108 -17.57 3.90 -20.98
N TYR A 109 -17.38 2.59 -21.11
CA TYR A 109 -16.89 1.74 -20.02
C TYR A 109 -15.46 2.11 -19.60
N TYR A 110 -14.59 2.47 -20.55
CA TYR A 110 -13.23 2.95 -20.22
C TYR A 110 -13.28 4.20 -19.33
N PHE A 111 -13.93 5.28 -19.77
CA PHE A 111 -13.99 6.53 -18.99
C PHE A 111 -14.82 6.37 -17.70
N LEU A 112 -15.79 5.43 -17.67
CA LEU A 112 -16.57 5.14 -16.46
C LEU A 112 -15.72 4.41 -15.42
N SER A 113 -14.85 3.49 -15.86
CA SER A 113 -13.84 2.88 -14.98
C SER A 113 -12.82 3.90 -14.48
N THR A 114 -12.48 4.93 -15.27
CA THR A 114 -11.65 6.05 -14.82
C THR A 114 -12.35 6.84 -13.71
N ALA A 115 -13.63 7.19 -13.86
CA ALA A 115 -14.41 7.91 -12.84
C ALA A 115 -14.53 7.12 -11.52
N TYR A 116 -14.87 5.82 -11.57
CA TYR A 116 -14.90 4.96 -10.38
C TYR A 116 -13.50 4.77 -9.76
N SER A 117 -12.45 4.69 -10.58
CA SER A 117 -11.08 4.67 -10.08
C SER A 117 -10.72 5.95 -9.32
N SER A 118 -11.11 7.12 -9.82
CA SER A 118 -10.92 8.39 -9.11
C SER A 118 -11.67 8.48 -7.79
N LEU A 119 -12.87 7.88 -7.69
CA LEU A 119 -13.63 7.74 -6.44
C LEU A 119 -13.06 6.71 -5.45
N ASN A 120 -12.07 5.91 -5.88
CA ASN A 120 -11.58 4.70 -5.18
C ASN A 120 -12.64 3.58 -5.06
N ASP A 121 -13.71 3.62 -5.84
CA ASP A 121 -14.76 2.59 -5.83
C ASP A 121 -14.34 1.40 -6.70
N LEU A 122 -13.53 0.53 -6.11
CA LEU A 122 -13.01 -0.65 -6.79
C LEU A 122 -14.11 -1.64 -7.21
N HIS A 123 -15.23 -1.70 -6.49
CA HIS A 123 -16.34 -2.61 -6.83
C HIS A 123 -16.99 -2.19 -8.15
N HIS A 124 -17.43 -0.93 -8.25
CA HIS A 124 -18.06 -0.43 -9.47
C HIS A 124 -17.07 -0.30 -10.64
N LEU A 125 -15.78 -0.08 -10.36
CA LEU A 125 -14.71 -0.15 -11.35
C LEU A 125 -14.66 -1.56 -11.99
N ILE A 126 -14.57 -2.62 -11.17
CA ILE A 126 -14.54 -4.01 -11.63
C ILE A 126 -15.79 -4.35 -12.45
N THR A 127 -16.99 -4.06 -11.94
CA THR A 127 -18.23 -4.37 -12.67
C THR A 127 -18.34 -3.60 -13.98
N THR A 128 -17.92 -2.33 -14.02
CA THR A 128 -17.88 -1.51 -15.25
C THR A 128 -17.01 -2.16 -16.33
N LEU A 129 -15.82 -2.64 -15.96
CA LEU A 129 -14.94 -3.34 -16.91
C LEU A 129 -15.56 -4.66 -17.37
N GLN A 130 -16.13 -5.45 -16.45
CA GLN A 130 -16.83 -6.70 -16.80
C GLN A 130 -17.99 -6.48 -17.78
N ASP A 131 -18.86 -5.51 -17.53
CA ASP A 131 -20.01 -5.19 -18.37
C ASP A 131 -19.57 -4.67 -19.74
N GLY A 132 -18.53 -3.84 -19.80
CA GLY A 132 -17.94 -3.38 -21.04
C GLY A 132 -17.31 -4.51 -21.87
N ILE A 133 -16.61 -5.44 -21.21
CA ILE A 133 -16.08 -6.66 -21.86
C ILE A 133 -17.22 -7.51 -22.40
N ALA A 134 -18.30 -7.71 -21.63
CA ALA A 134 -19.44 -8.52 -22.02
C ALA A 134 -20.26 -7.91 -23.17
N ALA A 135 -20.39 -6.58 -23.20
CA ALA A 135 -21.16 -5.87 -24.23
C ALA A 135 -20.37 -5.65 -25.54
N THR A 136 -19.03 -5.52 -25.46
CA THR A 136 -18.21 -5.06 -26.61
C THR A 136 -17.11 -6.04 -27.08
N ASP A 137 -16.81 -7.09 -26.30
CA ASP A 137 -15.68 -8.04 -26.50
C ASP A 137 -14.30 -7.36 -26.60
N ASN A 138 -14.18 -6.09 -26.19
CA ASN A 138 -13.00 -5.26 -26.41
C ASN A 138 -11.75 -5.76 -25.66
N THR A 139 -10.61 -5.83 -26.36
CA THR A 139 -9.34 -6.30 -25.79
C THR A 139 -8.76 -5.38 -24.72
N ALA A 140 -8.78 -4.05 -24.93
CA ALA A 140 -8.19 -3.10 -23.99
C ALA A 140 -8.93 -3.05 -22.64
N LEU A 141 -10.24 -3.33 -22.62
CA LEU A 141 -10.98 -3.48 -21.37
C LEU A 141 -10.58 -4.77 -20.62
N LYS A 142 -10.23 -5.85 -21.33
CA LYS A 142 -9.71 -7.10 -20.74
C LYS A 142 -8.30 -6.87 -20.17
N GLU A 143 -7.43 -6.23 -20.96
CA GLU A 143 -6.07 -5.86 -20.55
C GLU A 143 -6.09 -4.97 -19.30
N LEU A 144 -7.00 -3.99 -19.24
CA LEU A 144 -7.18 -3.12 -18.07
C LEU A 144 -7.74 -3.86 -16.84
N LEU A 145 -8.64 -4.85 -17.02
CA LEU A 145 -9.12 -5.68 -15.92
C LEU A 145 -8.03 -6.65 -15.42
N GLU A 146 -7.12 -7.10 -16.29
CA GLU A 146 -5.97 -7.95 -15.95
C GLU A 146 -4.86 -7.14 -15.25
N GLU A 147 -4.59 -5.91 -15.70
CA GLU A 147 -3.72 -4.94 -14.97
C GLU A 147 -4.28 -4.66 -13.58
N LEU A 148 -5.57 -4.30 -13.47
CA LEU A 148 -6.24 -4.07 -12.20
C LEU A 148 -6.18 -5.30 -11.29
N ALA A 149 -6.46 -6.49 -11.81
CA ALA A 149 -6.33 -7.72 -11.05
C ALA A 149 -4.90 -8.00 -10.60
N SER A 150 -3.88 -7.59 -11.36
CA SER A 150 -2.48 -7.69 -10.91
C SER A 150 -2.17 -6.76 -9.73
N SER A 151 -2.76 -5.56 -9.71
CA SER A 151 -2.57 -4.50 -8.70
C SER A 151 -3.30 -4.71 -7.36
N ILE A 152 -4.00 -5.83 -7.20
CA ILE A 152 -4.75 -6.19 -5.98
C ILE A 152 -4.01 -7.33 -5.27
N GLU A 153 -3.83 -7.25 -3.95
CA GLU A 153 -3.08 -8.23 -3.17
C GLU A 153 -3.76 -8.52 -1.83
N ILE A 154 -3.70 -9.75 -1.33
CA ILE A 154 -3.98 -10.03 0.08
C ILE A 154 -2.68 -9.74 0.84
N LYS A 155 -2.69 -8.74 1.72
CA LYS A 155 -1.62 -8.57 2.71
C LYS A 155 -1.94 -9.43 3.93
N VAL A 156 -0.93 -10.19 4.33
CA VAL A 156 -0.85 -10.97 5.56
C VAL A 156 0.46 -10.56 6.21
N ASP A 157 0.48 -10.38 7.53
CA ASP A 157 1.72 -10.05 8.22
C ASP A 157 2.66 -11.27 8.21
N ARG A 158 2.10 -12.46 8.49
CA ARG A 158 2.83 -13.72 8.63
C ARG A 158 2.04 -14.86 7.98
N HIS A 159 2.74 -15.82 7.37
CA HIS A 159 2.13 -16.96 6.67
C HIS A 159 1.83 -18.15 7.61
N TYR A 160 2.30 -18.09 8.86
CA TYR A 160 2.03 -19.07 9.90
C TYR A 160 1.02 -18.49 10.89
N VAL A 161 0.07 -19.30 11.35
CA VAL A 161 -0.96 -18.90 12.31
C VAL A 161 -1.02 -19.90 13.44
N GLN A 162 -0.83 -19.46 14.69
CA GLN A 162 -1.00 -20.34 15.82
C GLN A 162 -2.48 -20.71 15.99
N LYS A 163 -2.75 -22.00 16.18
CA LYS A 163 -4.07 -22.54 16.50
C LYS A 163 -4.65 -21.86 17.74
N ASP A 164 -5.93 -21.53 17.67
CA ASP A 164 -6.71 -20.76 18.65
C ASP A 164 -6.30 -19.26 18.80
N TYR A 165 -5.39 -18.75 17.96
CA TYR A 165 -4.99 -17.33 17.86
C TYR A 165 -5.36 -16.69 16.51
N ASN A 166 -5.27 -15.36 16.43
CA ASN A 166 -5.66 -14.56 15.28
C ASN A 166 -4.46 -14.14 14.43
N SER A 167 -4.65 -14.13 13.11
CA SER A 167 -3.83 -13.40 12.14
C SER A 167 -4.67 -12.30 11.49
N GLU A 168 -4.09 -11.12 11.26
CA GLU A 168 -4.77 -10.03 10.54
C GLU A 168 -4.54 -10.13 9.03
N LEU A 169 -5.63 -9.93 8.28
CA LEU A 169 -5.69 -10.04 6.83
C LEU A 169 -6.39 -8.81 6.24
N SER A 170 -5.82 -8.25 5.19
CA SER A 170 -6.47 -7.19 4.41
C SER A 170 -6.34 -7.44 2.92
N LEU A 171 -7.36 -7.07 2.15
CA LEU A 171 -7.23 -6.98 0.69
C LEU A 171 -6.86 -5.53 0.38
N ILE A 172 -5.77 -5.34 -0.35
CA ILE A 172 -5.32 -4.02 -0.79
C ILE A 172 -5.43 -3.87 -2.30
N TRP A 173 -5.53 -2.63 -2.75
CA TRP A 173 -5.31 -2.21 -4.11
C TRP A 173 -4.19 -1.17 -4.14
N GLU A 174 -3.08 -1.49 -4.81
CA GLU A 174 -2.00 -0.55 -5.07
C GLU A 174 -2.29 0.22 -6.36
N LYS A 175 -2.27 1.54 -6.32
CA LYS A 175 -2.41 2.38 -7.51
C LYS A 175 -1.05 2.72 -8.13
N ASN A 176 -1.05 2.98 -9.44
CA ASN A 176 0.12 3.37 -10.25
C ASN A 176 0.85 4.66 -9.80
N ASN A 177 0.41 5.30 -8.70
CA ASN A 177 1.07 6.42 -8.01
C ASN A 177 1.64 6.03 -6.61
N GLY A 178 1.69 4.74 -6.27
CA GLY A 178 2.14 4.21 -4.97
C GLY A 178 1.09 4.29 -3.85
N ALA A 179 -0.14 4.72 -4.13
CA ALA A 179 -1.19 4.80 -3.11
C ALA A 179 -1.80 3.41 -2.87
N VAL A 180 -1.56 2.86 -1.68
CA VAL A 180 -2.17 1.60 -1.20
C VAL A 180 -3.53 1.90 -0.56
N ILE A 181 -4.58 1.21 -1.03
CA ILE A 181 -5.96 1.38 -0.58
C ILE A 181 -6.49 0.04 -0.05
N PRO A 182 -6.79 -0.09 1.26
CA PRO A 182 -7.50 -1.25 1.78
C PRO A 182 -8.94 -1.29 1.27
N VAL A 183 -9.41 -2.46 0.85
CA VAL A 183 -10.70 -2.67 0.16
C VAL A 183 -11.50 -3.81 0.77
N THR A 184 -12.81 -3.66 0.81
CA THR A 184 -13.77 -4.66 1.31
C THR A 184 -13.87 -5.85 0.35
N ALA A 185 -13.86 -7.06 0.88
CA ALA A 185 -13.93 -8.31 0.13
C ALA A 185 -14.72 -9.39 0.88
N ASP A 186 -15.27 -10.35 0.14
CA ASP A 186 -15.85 -11.57 0.70
C ASP A 186 -14.72 -12.58 0.97
N TRP A 187 -14.51 -12.93 2.25
CA TRP A 187 -13.45 -13.85 2.67
C TRP A 187 -13.98 -15.27 2.87
N THR A 188 -13.19 -16.26 2.44
CA THR A 188 -13.48 -17.69 2.58
C THR A 188 -12.20 -18.48 2.81
N ALA A 189 -12.31 -19.63 3.46
CA ALA A 189 -11.24 -20.61 3.60
C ALA A 189 -11.64 -21.90 2.88
N ALA A 190 -10.69 -22.59 2.24
CA ALA A 190 -10.95 -23.81 1.46
C ALA A 190 -11.48 -24.99 2.31
N ASN A 191 -11.43 -24.88 3.64
CA ASN A 191 -11.95 -25.85 4.60
C ASN A 191 -12.54 -25.11 5.82
N GLU A 192 -13.85 -25.22 6.05
CA GLU A 192 -14.55 -24.58 7.19
C GLU A 192 -13.99 -24.97 8.57
N SER A 193 -13.26 -26.09 8.68
CA SER A 193 -12.61 -26.48 9.95
C SER A 193 -11.22 -25.89 10.15
N ALA A 194 -10.64 -25.21 9.16
CA ALA A 194 -9.29 -24.64 9.24
C ALA A 194 -9.21 -23.37 10.11
N GLY A 195 -10.32 -22.67 10.31
CA GLY A 195 -10.40 -21.45 11.13
C GLY A 195 -11.70 -20.69 10.88
N GLU A 196 -11.93 -19.66 11.69
CA GLU A 196 -13.09 -18.76 11.58
C GLU A 196 -12.63 -17.33 11.24
N PHE A 197 -13.44 -16.58 10.49
CA PHE A 197 -13.16 -15.17 10.20
C PHE A 197 -13.99 -14.26 11.12
N SER A 198 -13.38 -13.18 11.62
CA SER A 198 -14.10 -12.13 12.34
C SER A 198 -13.68 -10.73 11.85
N ASN A 199 -14.66 -9.87 11.56
CA ASN A 199 -14.42 -8.53 11.07
C ASN A 199 -13.93 -7.61 12.20
N VAL A 200 -12.76 -6.97 12.00
CA VAL A 200 -12.32 -5.86 12.85
C VAL A 200 -13.02 -4.58 12.39
N ASP A 201 -13.06 -4.36 11.07
CA ASP A 201 -13.94 -3.38 10.41
C ASP A 201 -14.45 -3.89 9.04
N GLU A 202 -14.76 -2.99 8.10
CA GLU A 202 -15.23 -3.33 6.75
C GLU A 202 -14.09 -3.72 5.78
N LYS A 203 -12.82 -3.60 6.18
CA LYS A 203 -11.62 -3.73 5.33
C LYS A 203 -10.53 -4.61 5.94
N LEU A 204 -10.44 -4.63 7.27
CA LEU A 204 -9.53 -5.45 8.07
C LEU A 204 -10.31 -6.62 8.70
N VAL A 205 -9.83 -7.84 8.45
CA VAL A 205 -10.45 -9.08 8.91
C VAL A 205 -9.42 -9.93 9.66
N THR A 206 -9.82 -10.49 10.80
CA THR A 206 -9.03 -11.51 11.50
C THR A 206 -9.42 -12.90 11.03
N PHE A 207 -8.42 -13.77 10.88
CA PHE A 207 -8.60 -15.20 10.74
C PHE A 207 -8.07 -15.90 12.00
N THR A 208 -8.95 -16.57 12.74
CA THR A 208 -8.58 -17.36 13.92
C THR A 208 -8.19 -18.77 13.48
N GLY A 209 -6.95 -19.19 13.73
CA GLY A 209 -6.45 -20.52 13.37
C GLY A 209 -7.23 -21.64 14.08
N GLY A 210 -7.75 -22.60 13.31
CA GLY A 210 -8.55 -23.72 13.82
C GLY A 210 -7.80 -25.05 13.71
N LYS A 211 -8.20 -25.89 12.76
CA LYS A 211 -7.53 -27.18 12.53
C LYS A 211 -6.18 -27.00 11.81
N ILE A 212 -5.12 -27.49 12.46
CA ILE A 212 -3.75 -27.60 11.95
C ILE A 212 -3.65 -28.15 10.51
N GLY A 213 -2.71 -27.57 9.78
CA GLY A 213 -2.38 -27.85 8.38
C GLY A 213 -2.55 -26.61 7.49
N ASP A 214 -2.24 -26.78 6.22
CA ASP A 214 -2.28 -25.70 5.23
C ASP A 214 -3.73 -25.34 4.86
N VAL A 215 -3.99 -24.05 4.74
CA VAL A 215 -5.28 -23.47 4.38
C VAL A 215 -5.11 -22.39 3.32
N MET A 216 -5.70 -22.64 2.15
CA MET A 216 -5.93 -21.61 1.16
C MET A 216 -7.04 -20.68 1.65
N ILE A 217 -6.70 -19.42 1.85
CA ILE A 217 -7.60 -18.30 2.12
C ILE A 217 -7.91 -17.61 0.79
N THR A 218 -9.18 -17.38 0.48
CA THR A 218 -9.63 -16.71 -0.74
C THR A 218 -10.44 -15.46 -0.41
N ALA A 219 -9.93 -14.31 -0.85
CA ALA A 219 -10.68 -13.04 -0.86
C ALA A 219 -11.30 -12.82 -2.25
N THR A 220 -12.57 -12.42 -2.29
CA THR A 220 -13.32 -12.17 -3.53
C THR A 220 -13.84 -10.74 -3.58
N ILE A 221 -13.64 -10.04 -4.70
CA ILE A 221 -14.21 -8.72 -4.98
C ILE A 221 -14.69 -8.65 -6.44
N GLY A 222 -16.01 -8.53 -6.64
CA GLY A 222 -16.61 -8.65 -7.97
C GLY A 222 -16.32 -10.02 -8.59
N SER A 223 -15.72 -10.06 -9.79
CA SER A 223 -15.17 -11.30 -10.37
C SER A 223 -13.73 -11.62 -9.96
N ILE A 224 -13.02 -10.70 -9.32
CA ILE A 224 -11.60 -10.89 -8.97
C ILE A 224 -11.52 -11.75 -7.71
N LYS A 225 -10.65 -12.77 -7.77
CA LYS A 225 -10.27 -13.59 -6.63
C LYS A 225 -8.78 -13.46 -6.38
N LYS A 226 -8.43 -13.42 -5.10
CA LYS A 226 -7.05 -13.51 -4.62
C LYS A 226 -6.97 -14.65 -3.61
N GLU A 227 -5.87 -15.38 -3.66
CA GLU A 227 -5.65 -16.59 -2.88
C GLU A 227 -4.27 -16.46 -2.22
N VAL A 228 -4.20 -16.76 -0.93
CA VAL A 228 -2.97 -16.88 -0.15
C VAL A 228 -3.03 -18.19 0.64
N GLU A 229 -1.88 -18.85 0.81
CA GLU A 229 -1.76 -20.07 1.61
C GLU A 229 -1.19 -19.69 2.98
N LEU A 230 -1.91 -20.07 4.04
CA LEU A 230 -1.45 -19.96 5.43
C LEU A 230 -1.29 -21.37 6.00
N THR A 231 -0.32 -21.58 6.89
CA THR A 231 -0.15 -22.83 7.62
C THR A 231 -0.57 -22.64 9.08
N VAL A 232 -1.57 -23.40 9.53
CA VAL A 232 -1.99 -23.41 10.94
C VAL A 232 -1.17 -24.45 11.70
N GLU A 233 -0.48 -24.05 12.76
CA GLU A 233 0.34 -24.93 13.61
C GLU A 233 -0.12 -24.89 15.09
N GLU A 234 0.30 -25.87 15.92
CA GLU A 234 -0.11 -25.91 17.35
C GLU A 234 0.53 -24.76 18.15
N GLN A 235 1.76 -24.37 17.79
CA GLN A 235 2.48 -23.19 18.28
C GLN A 235 3.24 -22.56 17.11
N VAL A 236 3.32 -21.23 17.08
CA VAL A 236 4.11 -20.46 16.10
C VAL A 236 4.80 -19.36 16.88
N ILE A 237 6.10 -19.14 16.65
CA ILE A 237 6.85 -18.08 17.31
C ILE A 237 6.36 -16.73 16.77
N GLU A 238 5.93 -15.80 17.63
CA GLU A 238 5.60 -14.41 17.26
C GLU A 238 6.82 -13.49 17.33
N GLU A 239 7.71 -13.70 18.31
CA GLU A 239 8.85 -12.84 18.61
C GLU A 239 10.09 -13.69 18.88
N ILE A 240 11.25 -13.29 18.34
CA ILE A 240 12.57 -13.84 18.66
C ILE A 240 13.46 -12.77 19.30
N THR A 241 14.41 -13.19 20.13
CA THR A 241 15.33 -12.30 20.85
C THR A 241 16.68 -12.98 21.03
N VAL A 242 17.75 -12.37 20.51
CA VAL A 242 19.13 -12.77 20.74
C VAL A 242 19.56 -12.38 22.16
N LEU A 243 20.25 -13.28 22.84
CA LEU A 243 20.70 -13.14 24.21
C LEU A 243 22.23 -13.32 24.32
N PRO A 244 22.94 -12.44 25.07
CA PRO A 244 22.43 -11.20 25.68
C PRO A 244 22.02 -10.18 24.60
N GLU A 245 21.03 -9.33 24.90
CA GLU A 245 20.51 -8.28 23.99
C GLU A 245 21.61 -7.27 23.57
N GLU A 246 22.67 -7.14 24.37
CA GLU A 246 23.83 -6.29 24.13
C GLU A 246 25.12 -7.04 24.53
N LEU A 247 26.21 -6.86 23.78
CA LEU A 247 27.53 -7.41 24.09
C LEU A 247 28.51 -6.30 24.49
N GLU A 248 29.19 -6.48 25.64
CA GLU A 248 30.39 -5.70 25.95
C GLU A 248 31.50 -5.97 24.90
N PRO A 249 32.38 -5.00 24.59
CA PRO A 249 33.40 -5.17 23.55
C PRO A 249 34.39 -6.30 23.87
N LEU A 250 34.52 -7.24 22.93
CA LEU A 250 35.27 -8.49 23.12
C LEU A 250 36.77 -8.31 22.87
N ALA A 251 37.60 -9.01 23.63
CA ALA A 251 39.03 -9.11 23.38
C ALA A 251 39.35 -10.12 22.26
N ILE A 252 40.44 -9.91 21.51
CA ILE A 252 40.90 -10.90 20.51
C ILE A 252 41.22 -12.23 21.19
N GLY A 253 40.61 -13.32 20.69
CA GLY A 253 40.71 -14.67 21.24
C GLY A 253 39.74 -14.94 22.40
N GLU A 254 38.78 -14.05 22.66
CA GLU A 254 37.67 -14.31 23.56
C GLU A 254 36.60 -15.19 22.90
N GLU A 255 36.07 -16.14 23.66
CA GLU A 255 35.02 -17.07 23.26
C GLU A 255 33.73 -16.71 24.01
N VAL A 256 32.65 -16.44 23.27
CA VAL A 256 31.32 -16.12 23.80
C VAL A 256 30.31 -17.11 23.22
N THR A 257 29.14 -17.26 23.86
CA THR A 257 28.01 -17.98 23.28
C THR A 257 26.80 -17.07 23.30
N LEU A 258 26.21 -16.88 22.13
CA LEU A 258 24.89 -16.27 21.99
C LEU A 258 23.83 -17.37 22.06
N SER A 259 22.67 -17.01 22.59
CA SER A 259 21.46 -17.82 22.47
C SER A 259 20.41 -17.03 21.70
N VAL A 260 19.42 -17.69 21.09
CA VAL A 260 18.17 -17.04 20.67
C VAL A 260 16.99 -17.72 21.35
N THR A 261 16.20 -16.92 22.06
CA THR A 261 14.89 -17.33 22.58
C THR A 261 13.79 -16.88 21.62
N GLY A 262 12.69 -17.63 21.58
CA GLY A 262 11.50 -17.23 20.84
C GLY A 262 10.25 -17.59 21.63
N VAL A 263 9.22 -16.76 21.55
CA VAL A 263 7.95 -16.93 22.26
C VAL A 263 6.78 -17.05 21.29
N ASP A 264 5.81 -17.88 21.64
CA ASP A 264 4.56 -18.04 20.89
C ASP A 264 3.55 -16.91 21.18
N ALA A 265 2.39 -16.93 20.53
CA ALA A 265 1.36 -15.90 20.70
C ALA A 265 0.73 -15.86 22.12
N GLY A 266 0.97 -16.88 22.95
CA GLY A 266 0.65 -16.91 24.37
C GLY A 266 1.77 -16.41 25.29
N GLY A 267 2.96 -16.14 24.74
CA GLY A 267 4.18 -15.84 25.49
C GLY A 267 4.87 -17.08 26.06
N GLU A 268 4.57 -18.29 25.56
CA GLU A 268 5.29 -19.51 25.94
C GLU A 268 6.57 -19.67 25.10
N VAL A 269 7.70 -19.94 25.75
CA VAL A 269 9.00 -20.10 25.07
C VAL A 269 9.04 -21.41 24.27
N MET A 270 9.47 -21.33 23.02
CA MET A 270 9.58 -22.47 22.10
C MET A 270 11.03 -22.93 21.88
N ASP A 271 11.20 -24.25 21.68
CA ASP A 271 12.41 -24.84 21.09
C ASP A 271 12.29 -24.80 19.55
N PHE A 272 13.31 -24.32 18.83
CA PHE A 272 13.30 -24.19 17.37
C PHE A 272 14.70 -24.35 16.74
N SER A 273 14.79 -24.14 15.43
CA SER A 273 16.03 -24.25 14.65
C SER A 273 16.17 -23.01 13.76
N PRO A 274 16.81 -21.94 14.24
CA PRO A 274 17.04 -20.72 13.47
C PRO A 274 18.11 -20.92 12.40
N GLU A 275 18.16 -19.98 11.44
CA GLU A 275 19.30 -19.80 10.55
C GLU A 275 20.14 -18.61 11.04
N TRP A 276 21.37 -18.88 11.50
CA TRP A 276 22.36 -17.87 11.89
C TRP A 276 23.22 -17.43 10.70
N SER A 277 23.49 -16.14 10.58
CA SER A 277 24.37 -15.58 9.55
C SER A 277 25.25 -14.44 10.09
N LEU A 278 26.37 -14.18 9.40
CA LEU A 278 27.41 -13.23 9.81
C LEU A 278 27.78 -12.30 8.64
N ALA A 279 27.86 -11.00 8.90
CA ALA A 279 28.19 -9.99 7.89
C ALA A 279 29.67 -10.00 7.45
N ASP A 280 30.61 -10.19 8.38
CA ASP A 280 32.05 -10.23 8.12
C ASP A 280 32.74 -11.36 8.93
N ASP A 281 33.25 -12.37 8.23
CA ASP A 281 33.95 -13.55 8.76
C ASP A 281 35.45 -13.31 9.04
N ALA A 282 35.97 -12.12 8.73
CA ALA A 282 37.33 -11.73 9.12
C ALA A 282 37.39 -11.23 10.58
N ILE A 283 36.27 -10.79 11.17
CA ILE A 283 36.23 -10.17 12.50
C ILE A 283 35.99 -11.24 13.59
N ILE A 284 35.02 -12.14 13.39
CA ILE A 284 34.71 -13.27 14.29
C ILE A 284 34.52 -14.59 13.52
N GLU A 285 34.77 -15.73 14.20
CA GLU A 285 34.45 -17.08 13.71
C GLU A 285 33.23 -17.60 14.47
N LEU A 286 32.15 -17.98 13.77
CA LEU A 286 31.04 -18.75 14.37
C LEU A 286 31.40 -20.25 14.39
N GLY A 287 31.02 -20.93 15.47
CA GLY A 287 31.21 -22.37 15.63
C GLY A 287 30.06 -23.20 15.04
N GLU A 288 29.43 -24.03 15.88
CA GLU A 288 28.27 -24.84 15.49
C GLU A 288 27.02 -23.96 15.47
N THR A 289 26.43 -23.77 14.28
CA THR A 289 25.21 -22.95 14.06
C THR A 289 23.93 -23.80 14.01
N GLU A 290 24.00 -25.10 14.27
CA GLU A 290 22.84 -26.00 14.31
C GLU A 290 22.08 -25.87 15.65
N GLY A 291 21.22 -24.85 15.77
CA GLY A 291 20.29 -24.69 16.90
C GLY A 291 20.24 -23.28 17.47
N GLN A 292 19.67 -23.16 18.67
CA GLN A 292 19.44 -21.86 19.32
C GLN A 292 20.67 -21.29 20.05
N ASP A 293 21.71 -22.08 20.31
CA ASP A 293 22.96 -21.60 20.91
C ASP A 293 24.06 -21.58 19.84
N VAL A 294 24.70 -20.42 19.59
CA VAL A 294 25.85 -20.29 18.70
C VAL A 294 27.09 -19.78 19.45
N PRO A 295 28.17 -20.56 19.55
CA PRO A 295 29.44 -20.06 20.06
C PRO A 295 30.17 -19.23 19.00
N LEU A 296 30.80 -18.14 19.41
CA LEU A 296 31.62 -17.27 18.56
C LEU A 296 33.00 -17.02 19.17
N THR A 297 34.00 -16.81 18.31
CA THR A 297 35.38 -16.48 18.71
C THR A 297 35.83 -15.18 18.04
N ALA A 298 36.34 -14.23 18.81
CA ALA A 298 36.86 -12.97 18.29
C ALA A 298 38.25 -13.15 17.62
N ILE A 299 38.39 -12.79 16.33
CA ILE A 299 39.63 -12.99 15.55
C ILE A 299 40.45 -11.70 15.40
N ASN A 300 39.83 -10.60 14.95
CA ASN A 300 40.49 -9.34 14.59
C ASN A 300 39.69 -8.14 15.08
N GLU A 301 40.35 -6.99 15.29
CA GLU A 301 39.70 -5.73 15.68
C GLU A 301 38.71 -5.27 14.60
N GLY A 302 37.49 -4.89 15.00
CA GLY A 302 36.44 -4.45 14.08
C GLY A 302 35.04 -4.43 14.70
N VAL A 303 34.05 -4.16 13.86
CA VAL A 303 32.61 -4.24 14.17
C VAL A 303 31.95 -5.08 13.10
N THR A 304 31.15 -6.06 13.50
CA THR A 304 30.39 -6.95 12.61
C THR A 304 29.00 -7.21 13.19
N THR A 305 28.08 -7.71 12.40
CA THR A 305 26.71 -8.02 12.83
C THR A 305 26.42 -9.50 12.59
N ILE A 306 25.83 -10.14 13.60
CA ILE A 306 25.22 -11.47 13.48
C ILE A 306 23.72 -11.26 13.32
N LYS A 307 23.13 -11.84 12.28
CA LYS A 307 21.68 -11.88 12.06
C LYS A 307 21.16 -13.28 12.31
N VAL A 308 20.03 -13.41 12.99
CA VAL A 308 19.31 -14.67 13.19
C VAL A 308 17.93 -14.58 12.53
N ASN A 309 17.56 -15.61 11.76
CA ASN A 309 16.26 -15.65 11.08
C ASN A 309 15.49 -16.92 11.43
N TYR A 310 14.17 -16.81 11.61
CA TYR A 310 13.26 -17.95 11.72
C TYR A 310 11.84 -17.61 11.27
N GLN A 311 11.25 -18.43 10.39
CA GLN A 311 9.90 -18.24 9.83
C GLN A 311 9.64 -16.86 9.20
N GLY A 312 10.69 -16.09 8.87
CA GLY A 312 10.60 -14.72 8.34
C GLY A 312 10.72 -13.62 9.40
N LEU A 313 10.76 -13.97 10.70
CA LEU A 313 11.26 -13.07 11.74
C LEU A 313 12.79 -12.95 11.61
N GLU A 314 13.31 -11.76 11.85
CA GLU A 314 14.75 -11.47 11.92
C GLU A 314 15.04 -10.65 13.17
N ASP A 315 16.14 -10.99 13.84
CA ASP A 315 16.74 -10.21 14.91
C ASP A 315 18.27 -10.17 14.72
N GLU A 316 18.96 -9.18 15.27
CA GLU A 316 20.39 -9.01 15.04
C GLU A 316 21.16 -8.45 16.23
N ILE A 317 22.43 -8.83 16.33
CA ILE A 317 23.33 -8.31 17.35
C ILE A 317 24.64 -7.80 16.76
N ARG A 318 25.00 -6.59 17.17
CA ARG A 318 26.25 -5.92 16.84
C ARG A 318 27.37 -6.43 17.74
N VAL A 319 28.41 -7.00 17.14
CA VAL A 319 29.60 -7.52 17.83
C VAL A 319 30.77 -6.57 17.60
N VAL A 320 31.32 -6.03 18.69
CA VAL A 320 32.53 -5.19 18.67
C VAL A 320 33.72 -5.99 19.19
N VAL A 321 34.81 -6.05 18.43
CA VAL A 321 36.07 -6.68 18.83
C VAL A 321 37.15 -5.61 18.95
N SER A 322 37.85 -5.56 20.09
CA SER A 322 38.82 -4.51 20.40
C SER A 322 40.08 -5.01 21.12
N GLY A 323 41.23 -4.41 20.78
CA GLY A 323 42.38 -4.36 21.68
C GLY A 323 42.19 -3.30 22.78
N GLU A 324 43.10 -3.26 23.75
CA GLU A 324 42.98 -2.50 25.02
C GLU A 324 42.74 -0.96 24.92
N ASN A 325 42.63 -0.35 23.74
CA ASN A 325 42.40 1.10 23.56
C ASN A 325 41.61 1.44 22.25
N ILE A 326 40.34 1.06 22.13
CA ILE A 326 39.45 1.60 21.07
C ILE A 326 38.44 2.58 21.69
N GLU A 327 38.37 3.80 21.14
CA GLU A 327 37.26 4.74 21.41
C GLU A 327 36.08 4.32 20.52
N ILE A 328 35.04 3.74 21.11
CA ILE A 328 33.79 3.45 20.39
C ILE A 328 33.06 4.78 20.18
N ILE A 329 32.85 5.14 18.92
CA ILE A 329 31.91 6.18 18.51
C ILE A 329 30.65 5.45 18.09
N GLU A 330 29.53 5.80 18.71
CA GLU A 330 28.22 5.32 18.29
C GLU A 330 27.57 6.33 17.37
N SER A 331 26.77 5.81 16.44
CA SER A 331 26.04 6.62 15.46
C SER A 331 24.64 6.05 15.31
N ASP A 332 23.65 6.81 15.76
CA ASP A 332 22.23 6.50 15.65
C ASP A 332 21.63 7.35 14.53
N VAL A 333 20.63 6.81 13.84
CA VAL A 333 19.98 7.42 12.66
C VAL A 333 18.49 7.47 12.94
N ASP A 334 17.96 8.66 13.18
CA ASP A 334 16.53 8.81 13.44
C ASP A 334 15.66 8.61 12.19
N ASP A 335 14.33 8.53 12.40
CA ASP A 335 13.33 8.39 11.33
C ASP A 335 13.35 9.53 10.28
N GLU A 336 14.16 10.58 10.47
CA GLU A 336 14.38 11.71 9.57
C GLU A 336 15.78 11.71 8.90
N GLU A 337 16.49 10.58 8.91
CA GLU A 337 17.87 10.36 8.40
C GLU A 337 18.99 11.13 9.15
N ASN A 338 18.74 11.69 10.35
CA ASN A 338 19.76 12.45 11.07
C ASN A 338 20.75 11.53 11.80
N ILE A 339 21.97 11.40 11.26
CA ILE A 339 23.07 10.73 11.96
C ILE A 339 23.51 11.58 13.17
N SER A 340 23.26 11.07 14.38
CA SER A 340 23.72 11.65 15.64
C SER A 340 24.77 10.77 16.30
N THR A 341 25.82 11.36 16.88
CA THR A 341 26.96 10.59 17.44
C THR A 341 27.34 11.00 18.84
N TRP A 342 27.79 10.02 19.64
CA TRP A 342 28.23 10.20 21.02
C TRP A 342 29.40 9.28 21.39
N THR A 343 30.03 9.60 22.52
CA THR A 343 31.08 8.78 23.16
C THR A 343 30.95 8.85 24.68
N ASP A 344 31.20 7.74 25.35
CA ASP A 344 31.03 7.59 26.81
C ASP A 344 32.20 8.12 27.65
N GLN A 345 33.19 8.77 27.02
CA GLN A 345 34.41 9.26 27.66
C GLN A 345 34.54 10.79 27.61
N PRO A 346 34.39 11.51 28.76
CA PRO A 346 34.35 12.98 28.79
C PRO A 346 35.73 13.67 28.69
N SER A 347 36.67 13.13 27.90
CA SER A 347 37.82 13.85 27.32
C SER A 347 38.62 12.97 26.36
N SER A 348 38.63 13.29 25.06
CA SER A 348 39.54 12.66 24.09
C SER A 348 40.98 13.16 24.25
N GLN A 349 41.94 12.36 23.78
CA GLN A 349 43.23 12.91 23.33
C GLN A 349 43.14 13.18 21.83
N THR A 350 43.42 14.43 21.43
CA THR A 350 43.43 14.82 20.02
C THR A 350 44.57 14.12 19.26
N GLY A 351 44.24 13.17 18.37
CA GLY A 351 45.27 12.52 17.54
C GLY A 351 44.87 11.31 16.69
N ASN A 352 43.70 10.71 16.87
CA ASN A 352 43.29 9.52 16.11
C ASN A 352 42.56 9.87 14.81
N ASP A 353 42.91 9.20 13.71
CA ASP A 353 42.21 9.28 12.43
C ASP A 353 40.89 8.49 12.51
N VAL A 354 39.74 9.18 12.53
CA VAL A 354 38.42 8.53 12.49
C VAL A 354 38.19 7.93 11.09
N HIS A 355 38.12 6.60 11.01
CA HIS A 355 37.67 5.89 9.81
C HIS A 355 36.18 5.54 9.94
N TRP A 356 35.37 6.11 9.05
CA TRP A 356 33.97 5.73 8.87
C TRP A 356 33.90 4.48 7.99
N ASN A 357 33.17 3.47 8.46
CA ASN A 357 32.80 2.31 7.66
C ASN A 357 31.30 2.06 7.87
N SER A 358 30.52 2.08 6.78
CA SER A 358 29.10 1.71 6.83
C SER A 358 28.97 0.21 6.60
N SER A 359 28.10 -0.45 7.36
CA SER A 359 27.66 -1.84 7.12
C SER A 359 26.81 -1.96 5.85
N ASP A 360 26.07 -0.92 5.51
CA ASP A 360 25.07 -0.95 4.43
C ASP A 360 25.70 -0.73 3.06
N ALA A 361 26.12 -1.83 2.45
CA ALA A 361 26.61 -1.89 1.08
C ALA A 361 25.49 -1.75 0.02
N ASN A 362 24.23 -1.55 0.42
CA ASN A 362 23.08 -1.65 -0.47
C ASN A 362 21.91 -0.68 -0.14
N ASP A 363 22.15 0.63 -0.18
CA ASP A 363 21.11 1.58 -0.60
C ASP A 363 21.63 2.63 -1.60
N GLY A 364 20.73 3.18 -2.41
CA GLY A 364 20.96 3.86 -3.69
C GLY A 364 21.51 5.29 -3.60
N ALA A 365 22.33 5.62 -2.61
CA ALA A 365 22.86 6.96 -2.40
C ALA A 365 23.65 7.47 -3.62
N SER A 366 23.18 8.57 -4.22
CA SER A 366 23.69 9.10 -5.48
C SER A 366 25.14 9.61 -5.38
N ASN A 367 25.99 9.16 -6.32
CA ASN A 367 27.38 9.59 -6.43
C ASN A 367 27.51 11.11 -6.65
N ASN A 368 27.95 11.86 -5.63
CA ASN A 368 28.41 13.24 -5.78
C ASN A 368 29.72 13.50 -5.04
N ALA A 369 30.82 12.98 -5.60
CA ALA A 369 32.17 13.18 -5.06
C ALA A 369 32.58 14.67 -5.11
N GLY A 370 32.57 15.35 -3.95
CA GLY A 370 32.73 16.80 -3.84
C GLY A 370 33.72 17.25 -2.77
N SER A 371 34.99 17.43 -3.16
CA SER A 371 36.08 18.11 -2.44
C SER A 371 36.46 17.64 -1.03
N VAL A 372 37.65 17.04 -0.93
CA VAL A 372 38.45 16.96 0.31
C VAL A 372 38.73 18.37 0.84
N GLY A 373 38.60 18.56 2.16
CA GLY A 373 39.09 19.73 2.89
C GLY A 373 40.09 19.33 3.96
N GLU A 374 41.36 19.67 3.78
CA GLU A 374 42.41 19.51 4.80
C GLU A 374 42.35 20.68 5.79
N GLU A 375 41.95 20.46 7.05
CA GLU A 375 42.18 21.41 8.14
C GLU A 375 43.19 20.84 9.15
N THR A 376 44.37 21.45 9.23
CA THR A 376 45.48 20.98 10.07
C THR A 376 45.53 21.70 11.42
N TRP A 377 45.34 20.95 12.50
CA TRP A 377 45.53 21.44 13.87
C TRP A 377 47.02 21.43 14.24
N ASN A 378 47.60 22.61 14.43
CA ASN A 378 48.98 22.79 14.89
C ASN A 378 49.03 23.07 16.39
N GLU A 379 49.52 22.12 17.19
CA GLU A 379 50.09 22.41 18.52
C GLU A 379 51.61 22.53 18.44
N GLU A 380 52.13 23.77 18.37
CA GLU A 380 53.55 24.03 18.67
C GLU A 380 53.75 24.26 20.17
N GLY A 381 54.54 23.40 20.82
CA GLY A 381 54.88 23.57 22.23
C GLY A 381 56.21 22.93 22.65
N LYS A 382 57.27 23.76 22.76
CA LYS A 382 58.23 23.76 23.89
C LYS A 382 59.29 24.86 23.83
N ASP A 383 59.48 25.49 24.99
CA ASP A 383 60.74 25.96 25.61
C ASP A 383 61.70 26.91 24.85
N ASP A 384 61.62 28.21 25.17
CA ASP A 384 62.79 29.11 25.24
C ASP A 384 62.62 30.12 26.40
N PRO A 385 63.55 30.22 27.38
CA PRO A 385 63.43 31.13 28.52
C PRO A 385 64.04 32.53 28.29
N GLU A 386 63.92 33.40 29.30
CA GLU A 386 64.41 34.80 29.38
C GLU A 386 63.63 35.88 28.59
N ARG A 387 62.74 36.61 29.29
CA ARG A 387 63.09 37.98 29.71
C ARG A 387 62.15 38.62 30.72
N ASP A 388 62.73 39.27 31.72
CA ASP A 388 62.07 40.30 32.52
C ASP A 388 61.85 41.58 31.71
N LYS A 389 60.68 42.25 31.88
CA LYS A 389 60.54 43.60 32.49
C LYS A 389 59.32 44.39 32.01
N GLU A 390 58.63 44.99 33.01
CA GLU A 390 58.03 46.34 33.00
C GLU A 390 56.92 46.59 31.93
N GLU A 391 55.90 47.43 32.12
CA GLU A 391 55.54 48.34 33.22
C GLU A 391 53.99 48.40 33.39
N GLN A 392 53.48 49.16 34.36
CA GLN A 392 52.03 49.31 34.61
C GLN A 392 51.34 50.26 33.62
N VAL A 393 50.00 50.18 33.48
CA VAL A 393 49.05 51.32 33.62
C VAL A 393 47.58 50.86 33.47
N GLU A 394 46.82 50.99 34.56
CA GLU A 394 45.35 51.24 34.61
C GLU A 394 45.14 52.78 34.61
N PRO A 395 43.92 53.39 34.39
CA PRO A 395 42.59 52.83 34.75
C PRO A 395 41.37 53.24 33.86
N ASP A 396 40.17 52.87 34.34
CA ASP A 396 38.84 53.49 34.12
C ASP A 396 38.20 53.41 32.68
N ASP A 397 36.87 53.43 32.49
CA ASP A 397 35.79 53.88 33.38
C ASP A 397 34.44 53.11 33.27
N LYS A 398 33.53 53.36 34.24
CA LYS A 398 32.08 53.05 34.39
C LYS A 398 31.33 52.58 33.11
N GLY A 399 30.42 51.59 33.13
CA GLY A 399 29.79 50.83 34.22
C GLY A 399 28.30 51.20 34.46
N LYS A 400 27.39 50.19 34.51
CA LYS A 400 26.02 50.27 35.08
C LYS A 400 25.40 48.86 35.30
N LYS A 401 24.49 48.75 36.27
CA LYS A 401 23.72 47.52 36.62
C LYS A 401 22.20 47.86 36.70
N PRO A 402 21.24 47.01 37.19
CA PRO A 402 20.05 46.64 36.42
C PRO A 402 18.71 47.09 37.06
N THR A 403 17.58 46.77 36.41
CA THR A 403 16.18 46.58 36.91
C THR A 403 15.26 46.38 35.68
N SER A 404 14.08 45.74 35.71
CA SER A 404 13.28 45.13 36.80
C SER A 404 12.29 44.06 36.27
N ASP A 405 11.93 43.12 37.13
CA ASP A 405 10.73 42.24 37.08
C ASP A 405 9.40 43.03 37.30
N PRO A 406 8.19 42.39 37.27
CA PRO A 406 7.72 41.23 36.48
C PRO A 406 6.27 41.45 35.91
N GLU A 407 5.73 40.51 35.11
CA GLU A 407 4.36 39.95 35.28
C GLU A 407 4.06 38.80 34.29
N LYS A 408 3.39 37.73 34.80
CA LYS A 408 2.28 36.91 34.22
C LYS A 408 2.30 36.47 32.72
N ASP A 409 1.78 35.30 32.33
CA ASP A 409 0.72 34.45 32.94
C ASP A 409 1.10 32.96 33.04
N ASN A 410 0.19 32.13 33.56
CA ASN A 410 0.40 30.71 33.88
C ASN A 410 -0.90 29.89 33.69
N GLU A 411 -0.90 28.90 32.80
CA GLU A 411 -1.98 27.90 32.69
C GLU A 411 -1.44 26.47 32.86
N GLU A 412 -1.99 25.74 33.83
CA GLU A 412 -1.64 24.34 34.13
C GLU A 412 -2.59 23.36 33.44
N GLN A 413 -2.10 22.16 33.12
CA GLN A 413 -2.93 21.06 32.61
C GLN A 413 -3.89 20.51 33.69
N PRO A 414 -5.11 20.09 33.32
CA PRO A 414 -6.06 19.51 34.27
C PRO A 414 -5.71 18.05 34.61
N LYS A 415 -5.58 17.74 35.92
CA LYS A 415 -5.65 16.36 36.43
C LYS A 415 -7.09 16.02 36.86
N PRO A 416 -7.52 14.74 36.75
CA PRO A 416 -8.86 14.32 37.15
C PRO A 416 -9.08 14.37 38.68
N LYS A 417 -10.35 14.28 39.10
CA LYS A 417 -10.76 14.20 40.51
C LYS A 417 -11.52 12.87 40.79
N PRO A 418 -11.41 12.30 42.01
CA PRO A 418 -12.00 11.00 42.34
C PRO A 418 -13.32 11.11 43.14
N GLU A 419 -13.84 9.93 43.54
CA GLU A 419 -14.90 9.67 44.54
C GLU A 419 -16.35 10.04 44.08
N GLU A 420 -17.42 9.38 44.54
CA GLU A 420 -17.62 8.53 45.74
C GLU A 420 -18.68 7.42 45.50
N ASP A 421 -18.82 6.44 46.41
CA ASP A 421 -19.69 5.25 46.31
C ASP A 421 -21.20 5.48 46.46
N ASN A 422 -22.03 4.53 45.98
CA ASN A 422 -23.27 4.16 46.69
C ASN A 422 -23.81 2.74 46.39
N GLU A 423 -24.70 2.26 47.26
CA GLU A 423 -25.11 0.85 47.39
C GLU A 423 -26.37 0.44 46.58
N THR A 424 -26.68 -0.86 46.64
CA THR A 424 -27.78 -1.58 45.97
C THR A 424 -29.19 -1.23 46.43
N VAL A 425 -30.15 -1.19 45.49
CA VAL A 425 -31.59 -1.41 45.73
C VAL A 425 -32.20 -2.23 44.57
N GLU A 426 -33.30 -2.92 44.83
CA GLU A 426 -33.89 -4.01 44.03
C GLU A 426 -34.72 -3.59 42.80
N ASN A 427 -34.98 -4.60 41.95
CA ASN A 427 -35.78 -4.59 40.73
C ASN A 427 -37.30 -4.66 40.99
N PRO A 428 -38.16 -3.92 40.25
CA PRO A 428 -39.59 -4.20 40.16
C PRO A 428 -40.02 -4.76 38.79
N LYS A 429 -40.52 -5.99 38.81
CA LYS A 429 -41.19 -6.72 37.73
C LYS A 429 -42.56 -6.09 37.35
N PRO A 430 -42.99 -6.13 36.07
CA PRO A 430 -44.41 -6.09 35.68
C PRO A 430 -45.01 -7.50 35.61
N ASP A 431 -46.14 -7.72 36.28
CA ASP A 431 -46.86 -9.01 36.28
C ASP A 431 -47.85 -9.17 35.10
N VAL A 432 -48.41 -10.38 34.97
CA VAL A 432 -49.34 -10.81 33.92
C VAL A 432 -50.65 -11.31 34.55
N ASP A 433 -51.79 -10.93 33.95
CA ASP A 433 -53.12 -11.54 34.11
C ASP A 433 -53.59 -11.95 32.68
N GLU A 434 -53.99 -13.21 32.38
CA GLU A 434 -55.34 -13.82 32.49
C GLU A 434 -56.43 -13.10 31.66
N GLU A 435 -57.37 -13.71 30.91
CA GLU A 435 -57.96 -15.07 30.71
C GLU A 435 -57.80 -15.55 29.22
N THR A 436 -58.01 -16.78 28.69
CA THR A 436 -58.33 -18.18 29.14
C THR A 436 -58.11 -19.20 27.96
N ASP A 437 -58.35 -20.49 28.21
CA ASP A 437 -58.56 -21.70 27.34
C ASP A 437 -59.10 -21.53 25.88
N GLU A 438 -58.84 -22.43 24.91
CA GLU A 438 -59.17 -23.88 24.91
C GLU A 438 -58.20 -24.80 24.09
N ASN A 439 -58.23 -26.10 24.42
CA ASN A 439 -57.53 -27.22 23.77
C ASN A 439 -58.45 -28.47 23.83
N PRO A 440 -58.59 -29.28 22.75
CA PRO A 440 -57.94 -30.61 22.79
C PRO A 440 -57.52 -31.21 21.43
N GLN A 441 -56.24 -31.56 21.33
CA GLN A 441 -55.63 -32.76 20.66
C GLN A 441 -55.88 -33.10 19.17
N PRO A 442 -54.90 -33.78 18.51
CA PRO A 442 -55.05 -34.40 17.18
C PRO A 442 -55.61 -35.83 17.24
N ASP A 443 -55.95 -36.39 16.07
CA ASP A 443 -56.32 -37.80 15.84
C ASP A 443 -55.58 -38.35 14.59
N GLU A 444 -55.58 -39.68 14.41
CA GLU A 444 -54.65 -40.47 13.58
C GLU A 444 -54.98 -40.51 12.07
N GLY A 445 -53.99 -40.86 11.20
CA GLY A 445 -54.29 -41.16 9.77
C GLY A 445 -53.14 -41.42 8.79
N GLU A 446 -52.81 -42.70 8.61
CA GLU A 446 -52.24 -43.38 7.41
C GLU A 446 -50.79 -43.11 6.91
N GLU A 447 -50.03 -44.20 6.88
CA GLU A 447 -48.72 -44.45 6.24
C GLU A 447 -48.88 -44.75 4.72
N PRO A 448 -47.82 -44.74 3.88
CA PRO A 448 -47.18 -46.05 3.61
C PRO A 448 -45.68 -46.07 3.20
N LYS A 449 -44.95 -47.00 3.85
CA LYS A 449 -43.95 -47.94 3.26
C LYS A 449 -42.65 -47.50 2.58
N GLU A 450 -41.56 -48.07 3.09
CA GLU A 450 -40.30 -48.35 2.39
C GLU A 450 -40.42 -49.56 1.43
N GLU A 451 -39.53 -49.65 0.42
CA GLU A 451 -39.13 -50.94 -0.18
C GLU A 451 -37.60 -51.02 -0.35
N THR A 452 -37.01 -52.10 0.14
CA THR A 452 -35.56 -52.40 0.12
C THR A 452 -35.19 -53.35 -1.01
N ASN A 453 -33.99 -53.21 -1.64
CA ASN A 453 -33.29 -54.33 -2.30
C ASN A 453 -31.80 -53.99 -2.61
N PRO A 454 -30.92 -54.98 -2.93
CA PRO A 454 -29.78 -55.20 -2.03
C PRO A 454 -28.41 -55.39 -2.70
N THR A 455 -27.38 -55.57 -1.87
CA THR A 455 -26.05 -56.09 -2.23
C THR A 455 -26.05 -57.61 -2.45
N PRO A 456 -25.05 -58.13 -3.19
CA PRO A 456 -24.61 -59.52 -3.08
C PRO A 456 -23.10 -59.66 -2.80
N ASP A 457 -22.74 -60.44 -1.77
CA ASP A 457 -21.38 -60.94 -1.53
C ASP A 457 -20.99 -62.07 -2.49
N THR A 458 -19.69 -62.18 -2.81
CA THR A 458 -18.99 -63.48 -2.96
C THR A 458 -17.49 -63.32 -2.73
N ASP A 459 -16.90 -64.17 -1.88
CA ASP A 459 -15.45 -64.24 -1.64
C ASP A 459 -14.64 -64.64 -2.89
N LYS A 460 -13.39 -64.16 -2.99
CA LYS A 460 -12.18 -65.01 -2.97
C LYS A 460 -10.84 -64.27 -3.10
N ASP A 461 -9.97 -64.50 -2.11
CA ASP A 461 -8.50 -64.55 -2.26
C ASP A 461 -8.09 -65.78 -3.12
N PRO A 462 -6.90 -65.79 -3.80
CA PRO A 462 -5.60 -65.76 -3.10
C PRO A 462 -4.43 -65.00 -3.79
N GLU A 463 -3.55 -64.40 -2.96
CA GLU A 463 -2.09 -64.67 -2.79
C GLU A 463 -1.14 -64.96 -4.02
N PRO A 464 0.18 -64.66 -3.95
CA PRO A 464 0.76 -63.36 -4.34
C PRO A 464 2.00 -63.46 -5.29
N ASN A 465 2.75 -62.33 -5.43
CA ASN A 465 4.15 -62.21 -5.95
C ASN A 465 4.32 -62.26 -7.50
N PRO A 466 5.42 -61.76 -8.12
CA PRO A 466 6.58 -61.03 -7.57
C PRO A 466 6.98 -59.72 -8.32
N GLU A 467 8.00 -59.02 -7.80
CA GLU A 467 8.88 -58.13 -8.58
C GLU A 467 9.67 -58.92 -9.67
N PRO A 468 10.31 -58.25 -10.64
CA PRO A 468 11.79 -58.21 -10.54
C PRO A 468 12.54 -57.00 -11.15
N ASP A 469 13.62 -56.63 -10.46
CA ASP A 469 14.95 -56.24 -10.95
C ASP A 469 15.21 -54.96 -11.78
N LYS A 470 16.52 -54.67 -11.89
CA LYS A 470 17.20 -53.50 -12.46
C LYS A 470 17.90 -53.84 -13.80
N GLU A 471 18.63 -52.86 -14.34
CA GLU A 471 19.48 -52.91 -15.55
C GLU A 471 18.63 -52.86 -16.85
N GLU A 472 18.93 -52.03 -17.85
CA GLU A 472 20.19 -51.35 -18.22
C GLU A 472 20.24 -49.82 -17.93
#